data_AF-A0A814WZR5-F1
#
_entry.id   AF-A0A814WZR5-F1
#
_cell.length_a   1.000
_cell.length_b   1.000
_cell.length_c   1.000
_cell.angle_alpha   90.00
_cell.angle_beta   90.00
_cell.angle_gamma   90.00
#
_symmetry.space_group_name_H-M   'P 1'
#
loop_
_entity.id
_entity.type
_entity.pdbx_description
1 polymer ?
#
loop_
_entity_poly.entity_id
_entity_poly.type
_entity_poly.pdbx_seq_one_letter_code
_entity_poly.pdbx_strand_id
1 'polypeptide(L)'
;MTSSDKTNNDRSTILNDIILHEDDLTEQAKKHFPYHSNIFRTFESYRQSILRNEYIAPFGRNFFLSELQNLHINCKRVLNYAIEHNKFVDQNLPTIGPLLICGLTRTGTTLLYNLLACDPQCRAPLYTDMCIDVVPPIARSDSIGQNRRMDIFNSQMISEQLSDFFISFAASHPNFSIEEDCFITRQAGYFPLYFDLSDNEDDDAENWIRNEISKDYVYDYHEIFLRMLNSVDTPKSHWLLKSPFSVYCLDKFLQHYPNALLIMTHRNLDEVFPSLYSWCLTPDNLMKDPIGVVHQIYHHFNLHFSDEMKMAMCNWLLENPQGKQGRHKYSLADFDLNREDIETRYADYNKLFLSSTYSNNQSSSTN
;
A
#
# COMPACT_ATOMS: atom_id res chain seq x y z
N MET A 1 -31.47 4.48 -51.60
CA MET A 1 -30.01 4.61 -51.80
C MET A 1 -29.66 6.04 -51.42
N THR A 2 -28.83 6.35 -50.42
CA THR A 2 -28.11 5.57 -49.37
C THR A 2 -28.19 6.43 -48.09
N SER A 3 -28.41 5.93 -46.87
CA SER A 3 -27.69 4.91 -46.10
C SER A 3 -26.28 5.37 -45.69
N SER A 4 -25.99 5.27 -44.37
CA SER A 4 -24.91 5.97 -43.63
C SER A 4 -25.11 7.50 -43.54
N ASP A 5 -24.77 8.18 -42.45
CA ASP A 5 -24.01 7.74 -41.27
C ASP A 5 -24.83 7.65 -39.96
N LYS A 6 -24.41 6.72 -39.09
CA LYS A 6 -24.62 6.73 -37.64
C LYS A 6 -23.24 6.60 -36.97
N THR A 7 -23.20 6.75 -35.64
CA THR A 7 -22.06 6.40 -34.76
C THR A 7 -20.72 7.12 -35.01
N ASN A 8 -20.56 8.32 -34.42
CA ASN A 8 -19.42 8.65 -33.56
C ASN A 8 -19.50 10.09 -33.01
N ASN A 9 -20.08 10.27 -31.82
CA ASN A 9 -19.63 11.26 -30.82
C ASN A 9 -20.36 11.08 -29.48
N ASP A 10 -20.10 9.96 -28.80
CA ASP A 10 -20.53 9.77 -27.41
C ASP A 10 -19.46 8.98 -26.64
N ARG A 11 -18.41 9.70 -26.23
CA ARG A 11 -17.24 9.21 -25.47
C ARG A 11 -16.72 10.27 -24.48
N SER A 12 -17.64 11.03 -23.90
CA SER A 12 -17.34 11.99 -22.82
C SER A 12 -18.44 12.00 -21.77
N THR A 13 -18.89 10.81 -21.36
CA THR A 13 -19.69 10.63 -20.15
C THR A 13 -18.81 10.95 -18.95
N ILE A 14 -18.77 12.23 -18.56
CA ILE A 14 -18.12 12.66 -17.32
C ILE A 14 -18.87 12.00 -16.17
N LEU A 15 -18.18 11.19 -15.35
CA LEU A 15 -18.76 10.52 -14.18
C LEU A 15 -18.96 11.54 -13.05
N ASN A 16 -19.91 12.47 -13.25
CA ASN A 16 -20.28 13.51 -12.29
C ASN A 16 -21.02 12.96 -11.07
N ASP A 17 -21.58 11.75 -11.16
CA ASP A 17 -22.22 11.07 -10.03
C ASP A 17 -21.99 9.57 -10.14
N ILE A 18 -21.16 9.02 -9.24
CA ILE A 18 -21.02 7.58 -9.04
C ILE A 18 -21.84 7.21 -7.81
N ILE A 19 -22.96 6.52 -8.04
CA ILE A 19 -23.78 6.02 -6.94
C ILE A 19 -23.08 4.81 -6.33
N LEU A 20 -22.62 4.97 -5.09
CA LEU A 20 -22.16 3.88 -4.26
C LEU A 20 -23.40 3.15 -3.75
N HIS A 21 -23.71 1.98 -4.31
CA HIS A 21 -24.84 1.15 -3.86
C HIS A 21 -24.44 0.25 -2.69
N GLU A 22 -25.24 0.19 -1.63
CA GLU A 22 -25.18 -0.88 -0.62
C GLU A 22 -25.79 -2.20 -1.14
N ASP A 23 -26.61 -2.12 -2.20
CA ASP A 23 -27.46 -3.21 -2.70
C ASP A 23 -26.68 -4.43 -3.22
N ASP A 24 -25.43 -4.26 -3.66
CA ASP A 24 -24.59 -5.36 -4.13
C ASP A 24 -24.03 -6.23 -3.00
N LEU A 25 -24.16 -5.83 -1.73
CA LEU A 25 -23.78 -6.66 -0.57
C LEU A 25 -24.99 -7.48 -0.12
N THR A 26 -24.85 -8.81 -0.09
CA THR A 26 -25.95 -9.71 0.28
C THR A 26 -26.40 -9.49 1.74
N GLU A 27 -27.68 -9.68 2.03
CA GLU A 27 -28.23 -9.58 3.40
C GLU A 27 -27.53 -10.52 4.40
N GLN A 28 -27.03 -11.67 3.93
CA GLN A 28 -26.22 -12.58 4.74
C GLN A 28 -24.83 -12.00 5.06
N ALA A 29 -24.19 -11.31 4.11
CA ALA A 29 -22.93 -10.61 4.34
C ALA A 29 -23.10 -9.34 5.18
N LYS A 30 -24.16 -8.53 4.98
CA LYS A 30 -24.51 -7.40 5.86
C LYS A 30 -24.65 -7.86 7.32
N LYS A 31 -25.35 -8.98 7.55
CA LYS A 31 -25.55 -9.58 8.88
C LYS A 31 -24.27 -10.14 9.50
N HIS A 32 -23.35 -10.69 8.71
CA HIS A 32 -22.11 -11.29 9.21
C HIS A 32 -21.01 -10.24 9.44
N PHE A 33 -20.94 -9.21 8.59
CA PHE A 33 -19.95 -8.14 8.63
C PHE A 33 -20.64 -6.79 8.95
N PRO A 34 -21.13 -6.58 10.19
CA PRO A 34 -21.90 -5.37 10.55
C PRO A 34 -21.13 -4.06 10.32
N TYR A 35 -19.80 -4.13 10.27
CA TYR A 35 -18.92 -3.03 9.93
C TYR A 35 -18.98 -2.57 8.46
N HIS A 36 -19.75 -3.26 7.59
CA HIS A 36 -19.99 -2.81 6.21
C HIS A 36 -20.52 -1.36 6.14
N SER A 37 -21.28 -0.95 7.17
CA SER A 37 -21.81 0.40 7.35
C SER A 37 -20.71 1.45 7.51
N ASN A 38 -19.63 1.14 8.24
CA ASN A 38 -18.46 2.01 8.38
C ASN A 38 -17.66 2.10 7.07
N ILE A 39 -17.50 0.98 6.37
CA ILE A 39 -16.89 0.96 5.03
C ILE A 39 -17.68 1.85 4.07
N PHE A 40 -19.02 1.70 4.03
CA PHE A 40 -19.90 2.50 3.20
C PHE A 40 -19.82 4.00 3.54
N ARG A 41 -19.92 4.38 4.82
CA ARG A 41 -19.75 5.78 5.26
C ARG A 41 -18.43 6.37 4.78
N THR A 42 -17.36 5.58 4.79
CA THR A 42 -16.02 6.04 4.37
C THR A 42 -15.94 6.29 2.88
N PHE A 43 -16.47 5.37 2.06
CA PHE A 43 -16.58 5.58 0.61
C PHE A 43 -17.45 6.79 0.27
N GLU A 44 -18.59 7.00 0.95
CA GLU A 44 -19.42 8.19 0.74
C GLU A 44 -18.74 9.48 1.21
N SER A 45 -17.97 9.45 2.30
CA SER A 45 -17.21 10.61 2.80
C SER A 45 -16.18 11.07 1.76
N TYR A 46 -15.40 10.14 1.20
CA TYR A 46 -14.49 10.47 0.09
C TYR A 46 -15.23 10.97 -1.14
N ARG A 47 -16.38 10.37 -1.50
CA ARG A 47 -17.19 10.84 -2.63
C ARG A 47 -17.63 12.29 -2.44
N GLN A 48 -18.11 12.65 -1.25
CA GLN A 48 -18.48 14.02 -0.90
C GLN A 48 -17.27 14.98 -1.00
N SER A 49 -16.12 14.59 -0.44
CA SER A 49 -14.87 15.38 -0.51
C SER A 49 -14.44 15.65 -1.96
N ILE A 50 -14.35 14.61 -2.80
CA ILE A 50 -13.96 14.68 -4.21
C ILE A 50 -14.94 15.52 -5.07
N LEU A 51 -16.23 15.49 -4.73
CA LEU A 51 -17.26 16.30 -5.40
C LEU A 51 -17.24 17.77 -4.95
N ARG A 52 -16.93 18.05 -3.68
CA ARG A 52 -16.91 19.42 -3.11
C ARG A 52 -15.61 20.17 -3.38
N ASN A 53 -14.47 19.50 -3.49
CA ASN A 53 -13.18 20.14 -3.72
C ASN A 53 -13.14 20.81 -5.12
N GLU A 54 -13.04 22.14 -5.15
CA GLU A 54 -13.01 22.96 -6.37
C GLU A 54 -11.67 22.90 -7.12
N TYR A 55 -10.56 22.61 -6.42
CA TYR A 55 -9.21 22.49 -6.98
C TYR A 55 -9.01 21.22 -7.83
N ILE A 56 -9.81 20.18 -7.63
CA ILE A 56 -9.75 18.96 -8.45
C ILE A 56 -10.29 19.26 -9.86
N ALA A 57 -9.39 19.21 -10.84
CA ALA A 57 -9.72 19.31 -12.26
C ALA A 57 -10.67 18.17 -12.71
N PRO A 58 -11.58 18.39 -13.69
CA PRO A 58 -12.59 17.40 -14.07
C PRO A 58 -12.07 16.00 -14.41
N PHE A 59 -10.89 15.90 -15.02
CA PHE A 59 -10.23 14.62 -15.29
C PHE A 59 -9.81 13.90 -13.99
N GLY A 60 -9.20 14.63 -13.05
CA GLY A 60 -8.82 14.08 -11.74
C GLY A 60 -10.04 13.65 -10.93
N ARG A 61 -11.15 14.41 -10.99
CA ARG A 61 -12.42 14.04 -10.35
C ARG A 61 -12.95 12.72 -10.92
N ASN A 62 -12.96 12.58 -12.25
CA ASN A 62 -13.36 11.35 -12.92
C ASN A 62 -12.45 10.16 -12.58
N PHE A 63 -11.13 10.37 -12.51
CA PHE A 63 -10.15 9.35 -12.11
C PHE A 63 -10.42 8.87 -10.67
N PHE A 64 -10.41 9.79 -9.70
CA PHE A 64 -10.59 9.47 -8.28
C PHE A 64 -11.94 8.79 -8.00
N LEU A 65 -13.03 9.27 -8.60
CA LEU A 65 -14.34 8.63 -8.46
C LEU A 65 -14.35 7.21 -9.07
N SER A 66 -13.78 7.01 -10.26
CA SER A 66 -13.70 5.69 -10.89
C SER A 66 -12.90 4.69 -10.04
N GLU A 67 -11.80 5.14 -9.44
CA GLU A 67 -10.97 4.32 -8.56
C GLU A 67 -11.70 3.99 -7.24
N LEU A 68 -12.37 4.98 -6.64
CA LEU A 68 -13.25 4.81 -5.48
C LEU A 68 -14.36 3.76 -5.74
N GLN A 69 -14.94 3.77 -6.94
CA GLN A 69 -15.94 2.78 -7.37
C GLN A 69 -15.34 1.37 -7.44
N ASN A 70 -14.18 1.21 -8.08
CA ASN A 70 -13.51 -0.08 -8.25
C ASN A 70 -13.12 -0.70 -6.91
N LEU A 71 -12.62 0.11 -5.97
CA LEU A 71 -12.30 -0.30 -4.60
C LEU A 71 -13.54 -0.81 -3.84
N HIS A 72 -14.64 -0.06 -3.88
CA HIS A 72 -15.89 -0.45 -3.23
C HIS A 72 -16.52 -1.72 -3.86
N ILE A 73 -16.42 -1.87 -5.19
CA ILE A 73 -16.85 -3.10 -5.89
C ILE A 73 -16.02 -4.30 -5.44
N ASN A 74 -14.68 -4.17 -5.39
CA ASN A 74 -13.81 -5.26 -4.95
C ASN A 74 -14.07 -5.64 -3.47
N CYS A 75 -14.30 -4.67 -2.59
CA CYS A 75 -14.70 -4.92 -1.21
C CYS A 75 -15.98 -5.75 -1.09
N LYS A 76 -17.06 -5.35 -1.80
CA LYS A 76 -18.34 -6.09 -1.77
C LYS A 76 -18.21 -7.49 -2.39
N ARG A 77 -17.39 -7.63 -3.45
CA ARG A 77 -17.03 -8.93 -4.04
C ARG A 77 -16.35 -9.86 -3.03
N VAL A 78 -15.36 -9.38 -2.28
CA VAL A 78 -14.64 -10.14 -1.25
C VAL A 78 -15.57 -10.57 -0.11
N LEU A 79 -16.37 -9.64 0.42
CA LEU A 79 -17.29 -9.93 1.53
C LEU A 79 -18.39 -10.93 1.13
N ASN A 80 -19.01 -10.80 -0.05
CA ASN A 80 -19.97 -11.81 -0.54
C ASN A 80 -19.29 -13.18 -0.74
N TYR A 81 -18.13 -13.20 -1.40
CA TYR A 81 -17.41 -14.44 -1.68
C TYR A 81 -17.05 -15.21 -0.40
N ALA A 82 -16.66 -14.51 0.68
CA ALA A 82 -16.37 -15.10 1.98
C ALA A 82 -17.58 -15.82 2.61
N ILE A 83 -18.79 -15.29 2.42
CA ILE A 83 -20.03 -15.89 2.93
C ILE A 83 -20.49 -17.07 2.08
N GLU A 84 -20.44 -16.93 0.76
CA GLU A 84 -20.71 -18.03 -0.19
C GLU A 84 -19.75 -19.21 0.03
N HIS A 85 -18.50 -18.93 0.42
CA HIS A 85 -17.42 -19.88 0.56
C HIS A 85 -16.89 -19.96 2.01
N ASN A 86 -17.81 -19.95 2.99
CA ASN A 86 -17.60 -19.89 4.46
C ASN A 86 -16.48 -20.80 5.05
N LYS A 87 -15.99 -21.80 4.31
CA LYS A 87 -14.88 -22.70 4.67
C LYS A 87 -13.56 -22.00 5.05
N PHE A 88 -13.37 -20.72 4.71
CA PHE A 88 -12.17 -19.97 5.08
C PHE A 88 -12.40 -18.83 6.07
N VAL A 89 -13.66 -18.44 6.35
CA VAL A 89 -13.95 -17.46 7.40
C VAL A 89 -13.47 -18.00 8.75
N ASP A 90 -13.63 -19.31 8.99
CA ASP A 90 -13.17 -20.01 10.18
C ASP A 90 -11.68 -20.46 10.14
N GLN A 91 -10.91 -20.09 9.11
CA GLN A 91 -9.48 -20.44 9.03
C GLN A 91 -8.61 -19.44 9.80
N ASN A 92 -7.91 -19.92 10.83
CA ASN A 92 -6.94 -19.12 11.56
C ASN A 92 -5.75 -18.73 10.66
N LEU A 93 -5.22 -17.52 10.86
CA LEU A 93 -3.92 -17.10 10.34
C LEU A 93 -2.77 -17.84 11.08
N PRO A 94 -1.54 -17.84 10.52
CA PRO A 94 -0.39 -18.49 11.16
C PRO A 94 -0.13 -17.97 12.58
N THR A 95 0.16 -18.88 13.53
CA THR A 95 0.30 -18.56 14.95
C THR A 95 1.42 -17.56 15.28
N ILE A 96 2.43 -17.45 14.41
CA ILE A 96 3.53 -16.48 14.51
C ILE A 96 3.04 -15.03 14.27
N GLY A 97 1.84 -14.85 13.71
CA GLY A 97 1.34 -13.55 13.27
C GLY A 97 1.98 -13.08 11.95
N PRO A 98 1.57 -11.92 11.41
CA PRO A 98 2.26 -11.29 10.31
C PRO A 98 3.57 -10.62 10.77
N LEU A 99 4.56 -10.58 9.89
CA LEU A 99 5.73 -9.72 10.01
C LEU A 99 5.49 -8.47 9.16
N LEU A 100 5.34 -7.32 9.82
CA LEU A 100 4.99 -6.04 9.21
C LEU A 100 6.22 -5.12 9.16
N ILE A 101 6.54 -4.63 7.96
CA ILE A 101 7.50 -3.54 7.75
C ILE A 101 6.73 -2.22 7.77
N CYS A 102 7.12 -1.31 8.66
CA CYS A 102 6.49 -0.01 8.85
C CYS A 102 7.55 1.10 9.03
N GLY A 103 7.08 2.32 9.32
CA GLY A 103 7.90 3.53 9.31
C GLY A 103 7.71 4.35 8.03
N LEU A 104 8.37 5.51 7.97
CA LEU A 104 8.21 6.46 6.87
C LEU A 104 8.66 5.86 5.53
N THR A 105 8.08 6.34 4.42
CA THR A 105 8.58 6.03 3.08
C THR A 105 10.01 6.56 2.90
N ARG A 106 10.71 6.14 1.83
CA ARG A 106 12.11 6.53 1.52
C ARG A 106 13.16 6.10 2.57
N THR A 107 12.80 5.33 3.59
CA THR A 107 13.70 4.76 4.62
C THR A 107 14.34 3.41 4.23
N GLY A 108 14.00 2.86 3.05
CA GLY A 108 14.53 1.59 2.54
C GLY A 108 13.56 0.39 2.61
N THR A 109 12.32 0.59 3.10
CA THR A 109 11.28 -0.46 3.24
C THR A 109 11.11 -1.35 2.01
N THR A 110 11.04 -0.78 0.80
CA THR A 110 10.82 -1.56 -0.44
C THR A 110 11.99 -2.49 -0.78
N LEU A 111 13.23 -2.09 -0.52
CA LEU A 111 14.40 -2.96 -0.69
C LEU A 111 14.33 -4.12 0.32
N LEU A 112 14.09 -3.79 1.59
CA LEU A 112 14.00 -4.77 2.67
C LEU A 112 12.86 -5.80 2.43
N TYR A 113 11.70 -5.35 1.98
CA TYR A 113 10.54 -6.20 1.69
C TYR A 113 10.80 -7.22 0.57
N ASN A 114 11.40 -6.80 -0.54
CA ASN A 114 11.75 -7.70 -1.64
C ASN A 114 12.76 -8.78 -1.19
N LEU A 115 13.70 -8.44 -0.31
CA LEU A 115 14.67 -9.39 0.23
C LEU A 115 14.04 -10.36 1.23
N LEU A 116 13.18 -9.87 2.11
CA LEU A 116 12.44 -10.71 3.06
C LEU A 116 11.49 -11.67 2.32
N ALA A 117 10.90 -11.24 1.21
CA ALA A 117 10.01 -12.03 0.36
C ALA A 117 10.74 -13.13 -0.44
N CYS A 118 12.08 -13.20 -0.38
CA CYS A 118 12.86 -14.32 -0.89
C CYS A 118 12.80 -15.57 0.01
N ASP A 119 12.19 -15.53 1.20
CA ASP A 119 11.96 -16.73 2.02
C ASP A 119 10.79 -17.58 1.46
N PRO A 120 11.02 -18.83 1.02
CA PRO A 120 9.98 -19.71 0.48
C PRO A 120 9.02 -20.30 1.55
N GLN A 121 9.09 -19.82 2.80
CA GLN A 121 8.16 -20.13 3.87
C GLN A 121 7.18 -18.98 4.19
N CYS A 122 7.53 -17.74 3.89
CA CYS A 122 6.63 -16.59 4.00
C CYS A 122 5.68 -16.48 2.79
N ARG A 123 4.62 -15.66 2.92
CA ARG A 123 3.87 -15.13 1.77
C ARG A 123 3.69 -13.64 1.92
N ALA A 124 4.13 -12.88 0.91
CA ALA A 124 3.73 -11.51 0.70
C ALA A 124 2.56 -11.44 -0.31
N PRO A 125 1.60 -10.51 -0.17
CA PRO A 125 0.54 -10.33 -1.14
C PRO A 125 1.12 -9.87 -2.50
N LEU A 126 0.60 -10.44 -3.59
CA LEU A 126 0.91 -9.98 -4.95
C LEU A 126 0.02 -8.77 -5.29
N TYR A 127 0.50 -7.83 -6.11
CA TYR A 127 -0.35 -6.75 -6.64
C TYR A 127 -1.58 -7.33 -7.36
N THR A 128 -1.38 -8.39 -8.14
CA THR A 128 -2.46 -9.13 -8.83
C THR A 128 -3.42 -9.83 -7.87
N ASP A 129 -2.97 -10.32 -6.71
CA ASP A 129 -3.85 -10.89 -5.68
C ASP A 129 -4.73 -9.79 -5.04
N MET A 130 -4.22 -8.57 -4.92
CA MET A 130 -4.91 -7.45 -4.28
C MET A 130 -5.85 -6.70 -5.22
N CYS A 131 -5.48 -6.53 -6.49
CA CYS A 131 -6.14 -5.57 -7.39
C CYS A 131 -6.81 -6.17 -8.64
N ILE A 132 -6.43 -7.37 -9.10
CA ILE A 132 -6.80 -7.89 -10.43
C ILE A 132 -7.61 -9.18 -10.33
N ASP A 133 -8.88 -9.17 -10.77
CA ASP A 133 -9.79 -10.33 -10.65
C ASP A 133 -9.74 -10.96 -9.24
N VAL A 134 -9.88 -10.11 -8.21
CA VAL A 134 -9.62 -10.41 -6.79
C VAL A 134 -10.34 -11.67 -6.29
N VAL A 135 -11.60 -11.86 -6.69
CA VAL A 135 -12.37 -13.10 -6.45
C VAL A 135 -12.76 -13.78 -7.77
N PRO A 136 -12.69 -15.12 -7.86
CA PRO A 136 -12.17 -16.03 -6.82
C PRO A 136 -10.64 -15.89 -6.63
N PRO A 137 -10.11 -16.13 -5.42
CA PRO A 137 -8.67 -16.21 -5.20
C PRO A 137 -8.09 -17.41 -5.96
N ILE A 138 -6.83 -17.30 -6.36
CA ILE A 138 -6.07 -18.38 -7.01
C ILE A 138 -4.75 -18.61 -6.27
N ALA A 139 -4.27 -19.85 -6.29
CA ALA A 139 -2.98 -20.19 -5.71
C ALA A 139 -1.83 -19.60 -6.55
N ARG A 140 -0.66 -19.35 -5.95
CA ARG A 140 0.55 -18.98 -6.73
C ARG A 140 1.01 -20.09 -7.69
N SER A 141 0.56 -21.33 -7.47
CA SER A 141 0.82 -22.48 -8.34
C SER A 141 -0.09 -22.56 -9.58
N ASP A 142 -1.18 -21.78 -9.66
CA ASP A 142 -1.99 -21.68 -10.88
C ASP A 142 -1.33 -20.72 -11.89
N SER A 143 -0.38 -21.24 -12.65
CA SER A 143 0.32 -20.46 -13.68
C SER A 143 -0.59 -19.93 -14.78
N ILE A 144 -1.76 -20.55 -15.03
CA ILE A 144 -2.72 -20.08 -16.06
C ILE A 144 -3.49 -18.87 -15.53
N GLY A 145 -4.02 -18.96 -14.30
CA GLY A 145 -4.69 -17.85 -13.62
C GLY A 145 -3.75 -16.66 -13.38
N GLN A 146 -2.52 -16.91 -12.91
CA GLN A 146 -1.53 -15.85 -12.66
C GLN A 146 -1.09 -15.15 -13.95
N ASN A 147 -0.80 -15.90 -15.04
CA ASN A 147 -0.49 -15.30 -16.34
C ASN A 147 -1.64 -14.43 -16.85
N ARG A 148 -2.89 -14.90 -16.77
CA ARG A 148 -4.08 -14.11 -17.14
C ARG A 148 -4.17 -12.80 -16.33
N ARG A 149 -3.95 -12.84 -15.01
CA ARG A 149 -3.94 -11.61 -14.18
C ARG A 149 -2.81 -10.65 -14.61
N MET A 150 -1.63 -11.17 -14.94
CA MET A 150 -0.52 -10.35 -15.46
C MET A 150 -0.84 -9.74 -16.83
N ASP A 151 -1.49 -10.47 -17.74
CA ASP A 151 -1.92 -9.94 -19.04
C ASP A 151 -2.93 -8.78 -18.88
N ILE A 152 -3.90 -8.92 -17.95
CA ILE A 152 -4.85 -7.87 -17.61
C ILE A 152 -4.12 -6.64 -17.04
N PHE A 153 -3.23 -6.83 -16.07
CA PHE A 153 -2.43 -5.76 -15.48
C PHE A 153 -1.60 -5.02 -16.54
N ASN A 154 -0.87 -5.75 -17.39
CA ASN A 154 -0.09 -5.18 -18.49
C ASN A 154 -0.98 -4.37 -19.44
N SER A 155 -2.19 -4.86 -19.75
CA SER A 155 -3.13 -4.15 -20.64
C SER A 155 -3.65 -2.83 -20.04
N GLN A 156 -3.84 -2.77 -18.71
CA GLN A 156 -4.22 -1.55 -17.99
C GLN A 156 -3.06 -0.55 -17.98
N MET A 157 -1.86 -1.00 -17.58
CA MET A 157 -0.64 -0.19 -17.58
C MET A 157 -0.34 0.43 -18.95
N ILE A 158 -0.52 -0.32 -20.05
CA ILE A 158 -0.35 0.20 -21.42
C ILE A 158 -1.34 1.33 -21.75
N SER A 159 -2.54 1.33 -21.18
CA SER A 159 -3.52 2.42 -21.38
C SER A 159 -3.17 3.70 -20.61
N GLU A 160 -2.47 3.57 -19.48
CA GLU A 160 -2.04 4.69 -18.63
C GLU A 160 -0.70 5.29 -19.10
N GLN A 161 0.22 4.48 -19.63
CA GLN A 161 1.54 4.88 -20.17
C GLN A 161 1.49 5.84 -21.38
N LEU A 162 0.31 6.28 -21.82
CA LEU A 162 0.11 7.22 -22.93
C LEU A 162 0.36 8.70 -22.58
N SER A 163 0.96 9.00 -21.42
CA SER A 163 1.41 10.36 -21.05
C SER A 163 2.76 10.36 -20.34
N ASP A 164 3.53 11.43 -20.53
CA ASP A 164 4.85 11.62 -19.94
C ASP A 164 4.84 11.57 -18.39
N PHE A 165 3.72 11.97 -17.77
CA PHE A 165 3.50 11.86 -16.32
C PHE A 165 3.52 10.40 -15.86
N PHE A 166 2.73 9.52 -16.49
CA PHE A 166 2.70 8.09 -16.12
C PHE A 166 4.02 7.38 -16.47
N ILE A 167 4.71 7.80 -17.54
CA ILE A 167 6.07 7.31 -17.86
C ILE A 167 7.04 7.67 -16.73
N SER A 168 7.04 8.91 -16.25
CA SER A 168 7.89 9.35 -15.14
C SER A 168 7.51 8.69 -13.80
N PHE A 169 6.22 8.47 -13.55
CA PHE A 169 5.73 7.79 -12.35
C PHE A 169 6.15 6.30 -12.31
N ALA A 170 5.95 5.58 -13.41
CA ALA A 170 6.29 4.16 -13.53
C ALA A 170 7.80 3.90 -13.61
N ALA A 171 8.59 4.88 -14.06
CA ALA A 171 10.05 4.82 -13.98
C ALA A 171 10.50 4.68 -12.51
N SER A 172 9.97 5.52 -11.62
CA SER A 172 10.37 5.54 -10.21
C SER A 172 9.58 4.61 -9.29
N HIS A 173 8.48 4.04 -9.77
CA HIS A 173 7.78 2.90 -9.15
C HIS A 173 7.90 1.67 -10.07
N PRO A 174 9.09 1.04 -10.15
CA PRO A 174 9.26 -0.17 -10.96
C PRO A 174 8.33 -1.27 -10.46
N ASN A 175 7.46 -1.78 -11.34
CA ASN A 175 6.44 -2.77 -11.02
C ASN A 175 7.03 -4.03 -10.37
N PHE A 176 6.88 -4.17 -9.06
CA PHE A 176 7.19 -5.40 -8.33
C PHE A 176 5.98 -6.34 -8.34
N SER A 177 6.23 -7.65 -8.32
CA SER A 177 5.14 -8.65 -8.28
C SER A 177 4.42 -8.66 -6.93
N ILE A 178 5.16 -8.39 -5.86
CA ILE A 178 4.67 -8.16 -4.49
C ILE A 178 4.48 -6.67 -4.26
N GLU A 179 3.47 -6.28 -3.49
CA GLU A 179 3.22 -4.86 -3.18
C GLU A 179 2.75 -4.64 -1.75
N GLU A 180 2.54 -3.38 -1.37
CA GLU A 180 2.08 -2.96 -0.04
C GLU A 180 0.70 -3.53 0.34
N ASP A 181 0.53 -3.96 1.61
CA ASP A 181 -0.79 -4.36 2.13
C ASP A 181 -1.78 -3.19 2.24
N CYS A 182 -1.32 -1.95 2.03
CA CYS A 182 -2.20 -0.79 1.88
C CYS A 182 -3.18 -0.94 0.71
N PHE A 183 -2.85 -1.72 -0.33
CA PHE A 183 -3.79 -2.05 -1.42
C PHE A 183 -4.97 -2.92 -0.94
N ILE A 184 -4.85 -3.63 0.20
CA ILE A 184 -5.95 -4.32 0.89
C ILE A 184 -6.74 -3.31 1.73
N THR A 185 -6.08 -2.52 2.59
CA THR A 185 -6.77 -1.54 3.47
C THR A 185 -7.55 -0.49 2.69
N ARG A 186 -7.03 -0.10 1.52
CA ARG A 186 -7.66 0.81 0.56
C ARG A 186 -9.00 0.30 0.04
N GLN A 187 -9.22 -1.02 -0.05
CA GLN A 187 -10.51 -1.60 -0.43
C GLN A 187 -11.55 -1.47 0.69
N ALA A 188 -11.14 -1.44 1.97
CA ALA A 188 -12.01 -1.04 3.07
C ALA A 188 -12.21 0.48 3.16
N GLY A 189 -11.62 1.27 2.26
CA GLY A 189 -11.64 2.73 2.32
C GLY A 189 -10.63 3.33 3.29
N TYR A 190 -9.49 2.68 3.57
CA TYR A 190 -8.43 3.28 4.38
C TYR A 190 -7.16 3.51 3.57
N PHE A 191 -6.94 4.78 3.22
CA PHE A 191 -5.84 5.21 2.37
C PHE A 191 -5.41 6.66 2.72
N PRO A 192 -4.75 6.86 3.88
CA PRO A 192 -4.30 8.18 4.32
C PRO A 192 -3.27 8.79 3.34
N LEU A 193 -3.11 10.11 3.38
CA LEU A 193 -2.26 10.94 2.51
C LEU A 193 -2.65 11.01 1.01
N TYR A 194 -3.61 10.21 0.52
CA TYR A 194 -4.05 10.26 -0.90
C TYR A 194 -5.38 10.98 -1.11
N PHE A 195 -6.17 11.14 -0.05
CA PHE A 195 -7.53 11.68 -0.07
C PHE A 195 -7.84 12.64 1.09
N ASP A 196 -6.83 13.18 1.76
CA ASP A 196 -7.02 14.41 2.54
C ASP A 196 -7.01 15.56 1.53
N LEU A 197 -8.20 16.07 1.23
CA LEU A 197 -8.46 16.92 0.05
C LEU A 197 -9.02 18.30 0.43
N SER A 198 -9.16 18.63 1.71
CA SER A 198 -9.85 19.85 2.13
C SER A 198 -9.43 20.28 3.52
N ASP A 199 -8.85 21.47 3.67
CA ASP A 199 -8.49 22.08 4.96
C ASP A 199 -9.71 22.44 5.84
N ASN A 200 -10.93 22.04 5.45
CA ASN A 200 -12.15 22.31 6.19
C ASN A 200 -12.31 21.37 7.40
N GLU A 201 -11.82 21.81 8.56
CA GLU A 201 -11.94 21.08 9.84
C GLU A 201 -13.40 20.95 10.35
N ASP A 202 -14.38 21.70 9.81
CA ASP A 202 -15.79 21.65 10.23
C ASP A 202 -16.65 20.63 9.45
N ASP A 203 -16.12 19.90 8.45
CA ASP A 203 -16.90 18.94 7.63
C ASP A 203 -16.96 17.54 8.27
N ASP A 204 -18.15 16.94 8.41
CA ASP A 204 -18.31 15.57 8.95
C ASP A 204 -17.61 14.51 8.10
N ALA A 205 -17.51 14.71 6.77
CA ALA A 205 -16.82 13.77 5.89
C ALA A 205 -15.30 13.78 6.13
N GLU A 206 -14.70 14.98 6.22
CA GLU A 206 -13.26 15.13 6.49
C GLU A 206 -12.91 14.68 7.92
N ASN A 207 -13.75 15.03 8.90
CA ASN A 207 -13.63 14.52 10.27
C ASN A 207 -13.75 12.99 10.34
N TRP A 208 -14.68 12.39 9.58
CA TRP A 208 -14.78 10.94 9.50
C TRP A 208 -13.54 10.32 8.85
N ILE A 209 -13.02 10.89 7.77
CA ILE A 209 -11.80 10.44 7.08
C ILE A 209 -10.61 10.45 8.06
N ARG A 210 -10.34 11.59 8.71
CA ARG A 210 -9.21 11.81 9.63
C ARG A 210 -9.30 11.06 10.97
N ASN A 211 -10.49 10.62 11.38
CA ASN A 211 -10.68 9.92 12.66
C ASN A 211 -10.15 8.48 12.62
N GLU A 212 -8.87 8.31 12.95
CA GLU A 212 -8.15 7.02 13.05
C GLU A 212 -8.75 6.08 14.12
N ILE A 213 -9.25 6.63 15.23
CA ILE A 213 -9.80 5.89 16.38
C ILE A 213 -10.95 4.96 15.96
N SER A 214 -11.70 5.34 14.91
CA SER A 214 -12.89 4.64 14.42
C SER A 214 -12.63 3.63 13.29
N LYS A 215 -11.37 3.25 13.02
CA LYS A 215 -10.96 2.49 11.81
C LYS A 215 -10.76 0.98 11.99
N ASP A 216 -11.23 0.38 13.08
CA ASP A 216 -11.01 -1.04 13.43
C ASP A 216 -11.42 -2.01 12.32
N TYR A 217 -12.52 -1.68 11.63
CA TYR A 217 -13.11 -2.41 10.50
C TYR A 217 -12.17 -2.59 9.29
N VAL A 218 -11.15 -1.75 9.18
CA VAL A 218 -10.13 -1.84 8.13
C VAL A 218 -9.32 -3.12 8.29
N TYR A 219 -9.02 -3.48 9.55
CA TYR A 219 -8.27 -4.68 9.86
C TYR A 219 -9.14 -5.92 10.04
N ASP A 220 -10.43 -5.78 10.39
CA ASP A 220 -11.43 -6.84 10.17
C ASP A 220 -11.47 -7.27 8.69
N TYR A 221 -11.61 -6.31 7.77
CA TYR A 221 -11.57 -6.59 6.32
C TYR A 221 -10.23 -7.18 5.87
N HIS A 222 -9.11 -6.62 6.34
CA HIS A 222 -7.77 -7.13 6.02
C HIS A 222 -7.58 -8.58 6.46
N GLU A 223 -8.07 -8.96 7.64
CA GLU A 223 -8.01 -10.36 8.08
C GLU A 223 -8.84 -11.26 7.17
N ILE A 224 -10.08 -10.90 6.84
CA ILE A 224 -10.92 -11.66 5.89
C ILE A 224 -10.22 -11.81 4.53
N PHE A 225 -9.49 -10.79 4.07
CA PHE A 225 -8.70 -10.85 2.84
C PHE A 225 -7.52 -11.84 2.94
N LEU A 226 -6.76 -11.82 4.03
CA LEU A 226 -5.67 -12.79 4.25
C LEU A 226 -6.19 -14.22 4.44
N ARG A 227 -7.31 -14.42 5.13
CA ARG A 227 -7.99 -15.72 5.26
C ARG A 227 -8.50 -16.22 3.90
N MET A 228 -9.03 -15.33 3.04
CA MET A 228 -9.38 -15.65 1.65
C MET A 228 -8.17 -16.12 0.84
N LEU A 229 -7.03 -15.42 0.94
CA LEU A 229 -5.81 -15.82 0.25
C LEU A 229 -5.21 -17.13 0.80
N ASN A 230 -5.28 -17.38 2.11
CA ASN A 230 -4.89 -18.65 2.74
C ASN A 230 -5.67 -19.84 2.15
N SER A 231 -6.96 -19.66 1.85
CA SER A 231 -7.88 -20.73 1.42
C SER A 231 -7.42 -21.51 0.18
N VAL A 232 -6.54 -20.90 -0.63
CA VAL A 232 -5.92 -21.50 -1.83
C VAL A 232 -4.42 -21.71 -1.69
N ASP A 233 -3.72 -20.95 -0.84
CA ASP A 233 -2.25 -20.94 -0.74
C ASP A 233 -1.79 -20.32 0.60
N THR A 234 -1.75 -21.14 1.66
CA THR A 234 -1.38 -20.70 3.02
C THR A 234 0.15 -20.63 3.20
N PRO A 235 0.72 -19.52 3.74
CA PRO A 235 2.14 -19.46 4.08
C PRO A 235 2.55 -20.51 5.11
N LYS A 236 3.77 -21.06 4.98
CA LYS A 236 4.30 -22.10 5.87
C LYS A 236 4.75 -21.54 7.22
N SER A 237 5.15 -20.27 7.26
CA SER A 237 5.66 -19.58 8.46
C SER A 237 4.78 -18.39 8.85
N HIS A 238 4.75 -17.34 8.03
CA HIS A 238 4.10 -16.06 8.35
C HIS A 238 3.66 -15.31 7.09
N TRP A 239 2.73 -14.37 7.27
CA TRP A 239 2.45 -13.33 6.26
C TRP A 239 3.51 -12.23 6.37
N LEU A 240 4.10 -11.85 5.24
CA LEU A 240 5.05 -10.75 5.13
C LEU A 240 4.31 -9.53 4.57
N LEU A 241 4.26 -8.44 5.32
CA LEU A 241 3.50 -7.23 5.03
C LEU A 241 4.41 -6.00 5.01
N LYS A 242 4.00 -4.95 4.28
CA LYS A 242 4.69 -3.65 4.21
C LYS A 242 3.64 -2.57 4.00
N SER A 243 3.40 -1.77 5.03
CA SER A 243 2.51 -0.60 4.92
C SER A 243 3.16 0.57 5.64
N PRO A 244 3.61 1.62 4.90
CA PRO A 244 4.11 2.84 5.52
C PRO A 244 2.98 3.59 6.25
N PHE A 245 1.72 3.28 5.90
CA PHE A 245 0.51 3.87 6.49
C PHE A 245 0.06 3.16 7.77
N SER A 246 0.53 1.94 8.04
CA SER A 246 0.22 1.22 9.28
C SER A 246 0.60 1.98 10.56
N VAL A 247 1.56 2.92 10.48
CA VAL A 247 1.99 3.75 11.61
C VAL A 247 0.89 4.66 12.17
N TYR A 248 -0.12 5.00 11.36
CA TYR A 248 -1.27 5.84 11.75
C TYR A 248 -2.34 5.06 12.53
N CYS A 249 -2.35 3.72 12.45
CA CYS A 249 -3.35 2.85 13.07
C CYS A 249 -2.72 1.57 13.66
N LEU A 250 -1.47 1.68 14.12
CA LEU A 250 -0.66 0.55 14.56
C LEU A 250 -1.22 -0.12 15.81
N ASP A 251 -1.92 0.63 16.67
CA ASP A 251 -2.66 0.06 17.79
C ASP A 251 -3.78 -0.88 17.31
N LYS A 252 -4.49 -0.52 16.24
CA LYS A 252 -5.56 -1.34 15.63
C LYS A 252 -4.97 -2.57 14.95
N PHE A 253 -3.86 -2.41 14.24
CA PHE A 253 -3.12 -3.55 13.67
C PHE A 253 -2.71 -4.55 14.76
N LEU A 254 -2.16 -4.07 15.89
CA LEU A 254 -1.75 -4.93 17.01
C LEU A 254 -2.93 -5.53 17.81
N GLN A 255 -4.11 -4.90 17.80
CA GLN A 255 -5.32 -5.48 18.39
C GLN A 255 -5.79 -6.72 17.61
N HIS A 256 -5.73 -6.68 16.28
CA HIS A 256 -6.08 -7.81 15.40
C HIS A 256 -4.95 -8.84 15.28
N TYR A 257 -3.69 -8.40 15.31
CA TYR A 257 -2.51 -9.25 15.18
C TYR A 257 -1.60 -9.16 16.42
N PRO A 258 -2.02 -9.66 17.60
CA PRO A 258 -1.29 -9.48 18.87
C PRO A 258 0.07 -10.19 18.92
N ASN A 259 0.34 -11.13 18.01
CA ASN A 259 1.63 -11.81 17.87
C ASN A 259 2.54 -11.17 16.81
N ALA A 260 2.13 -10.08 16.15
CA ALA A 260 2.82 -9.56 14.98
C ALA A 260 4.26 -9.09 15.26
N LEU A 261 5.13 -9.31 14.29
CA LEU A 261 6.54 -8.95 14.33
C LEU A 261 6.75 -7.62 13.60
N LEU A 262 7.15 -6.57 14.31
CA LEU A 262 7.26 -5.22 13.75
C LEU A 262 8.69 -4.85 13.36
N ILE A 263 8.88 -4.42 12.11
CA ILE A 263 10.13 -3.83 11.63
C ILE A 263 9.88 -2.38 11.25
N MET A 264 10.22 -1.45 12.14
CA MET A 264 10.24 -0.04 11.82
C MET A 264 11.60 0.34 11.20
N THR A 265 11.59 0.92 10.00
CA THR A 265 12.82 1.45 9.38
C THR A 265 12.99 2.95 9.66
N HIS A 266 14.22 3.35 9.95
CA HIS A 266 14.58 4.70 10.38
C HIS A 266 15.63 5.32 9.45
N ARG A 267 15.54 6.64 9.23
CA ARG A 267 16.49 7.44 8.45
C ARG A 267 16.42 8.90 8.91
N ASN A 268 17.49 9.66 8.72
CA ASN A 268 17.50 11.09 9.01
C ASN A 268 16.40 11.81 8.22
N LEU A 269 15.61 12.63 8.91
CA LEU A 269 14.39 13.21 8.33
C LEU A 269 14.68 14.28 7.27
N ASP A 270 15.85 14.90 7.31
CA ASP A 270 16.34 15.82 6.27
C ASP A 270 16.74 15.11 4.97
N GLU A 271 16.98 13.79 4.99
CA GLU A 271 17.09 12.96 3.78
C GLU A 271 15.75 12.38 3.33
N VAL A 272 14.79 12.19 4.25
CA VAL A 272 13.46 11.65 3.94
C VAL A 272 12.57 12.74 3.36
N PHE A 273 12.46 13.91 4.00
CA PHE A 273 11.49 14.94 3.62
C PHE A 273 11.66 15.46 2.19
N PRO A 274 12.86 15.84 1.69
CA PRO A 274 13.02 16.24 0.29
C PRO A 274 12.58 15.12 -0.67
N SER A 275 12.79 13.86 -0.33
CA SER A 275 12.34 12.71 -1.15
C SER A 275 10.86 12.34 -0.94
N LEU A 276 10.19 12.85 0.10
CA LEU A 276 8.76 12.63 0.39
C LEU A 276 7.90 13.75 -0.22
N TYR A 277 8.26 15.01 -0.01
CA TYR A 277 7.67 16.14 -0.71
C TYR A 277 7.94 16.04 -2.22
N SER A 278 9.12 15.56 -2.62
CA SER A 278 9.32 15.15 -4.00
C SER A 278 8.52 13.90 -4.36
N TRP A 279 8.28 12.89 -3.51
CA TRP A 279 7.43 11.74 -3.91
C TRP A 279 6.00 12.18 -4.30
N CYS A 280 5.43 13.17 -3.62
CA CYS A 280 4.18 13.85 -4.03
C CYS A 280 4.27 14.57 -5.39
N LEU A 281 5.48 14.70 -5.96
CA LEU A 281 5.88 15.45 -7.15
C LEU A 281 6.97 14.71 -7.99
N THR A 282 7.05 13.37 -7.92
CA THR A 282 8.07 12.39 -8.43
C THR A 282 9.33 11.99 -7.58
N PRO A 283 9.74 10.70 -7.51
CA PRO A 283 10.61 10.12 -6.44
C PRO A 283 11.98 9.47 -6.83
N ASP A 284 12.90 9.24 -5.86
CA ASP A 284 14.25 8.63 -6.09
C ASP A 284 14.99 8.02 -4.83
N ASN A 285 16.06 7.19 -5.01
CA ASN A 285 17.06 6.60 -4.04
C ASN A 285 16.53 5.66 -2.88
N LEU A 286 17.28 4.86 -2.05
CA LEU A 286 18.73 4.57 -1.74
C LEU A 286 18.91 3.22 -0.92
N MET A 287 20.04 2.43 -0.99
CA MET A 287 20.83 1.90 0.20
C MET A 287 21.93 0.79 -0.03
N LYS A 288 22.92 0.68 0.89
CA LYS A 288 24.24 0.00 0.71
C LYS A 288 24.42 -1.52 1.02
N ASP A 289 24.03 -2.03 2.19
CA ASP A 289 24.23 -3.46 2.57
C ASP A 289 22.88 -4.13 2.90
N PRO A 290 22.20 -4.67 1.88
CA PRO A 290 20.90 -5.32 2.07
C PRO A 290 20.94 -6.64 2.87
N ILE A 291 21.96 -7.48 2.66
CA ILE A 291 21.93 -8.87 3.16
C ILE A 291 22.30 -8.94 4.65
N GLY A 292 23.25 -8.11 5.10
CA GLY A 292 23.61 -8.03 6.52
C GLY A 292 22.43 -7.65 7.42
N VAL A 293 21.56 -6.75 6.94
CA VAL A 293 20.36 -6.29 7.64
C VAL A 293 19.32 -7.40 7.79
N VAL A 294 19.02 -8.15 6.72
CA VAL A 294 18.04 -9.25 6.76
C VAL A 294 18.46 -10.37 7.72
N HIS A 295 19.75 -10.71 7.75
CA HIS A 295 20.28 -11.70 8.70
C HIS A 295 20.09 -11.26 10.16
N GLN A 296 20.32 -9.98 10.47
CA GLN A 296 20.12 -9.43 11.82
C GLN A 296 18.64 -9.45 12.23
N ILE A 297 17.74 -9.12 11.30
CA ILE A 297 16.28 -9.19 11.50
C ILE A 297 15.82 -10.61 11.83
N TYR A 298 16.24 -11.60 11.03
CA TYR A 298 15.88 -13.00 11.27
C TYR A 298 16.39 -13.50 12.62
N HIS A 299 17.65 -13.19 12.97
CA HIS A 299 18.20 -13.51 14.28
C HIS A 299 17.44 -12.82 15.43
N HIS A 300 17.03 -11.55 15.27
CA HIS A 300 16.29 -10.82 16.30
C HIS A 300 14.94 -11.46 16.64
N PHE A 301 14.19 -11.92 15.63
CA PHE A 301 12.89 -12.59 15.81
C PHE A 301 12.98 -14.11 16.01
N ASN A 302 14.19 -14.69 16.11
CA ASN A 302 14.43 -16.13 16.16
C ASN A 302 13.87 -16.91 14.95
N LEU A 303 13.82 -16.26 13.78
CA LEU A 303 13.40 -16.87 12.50
C LEU A 303 14.59 -17.56 11.82
N HIS A 304 14.32 -18.66 11.11
CA HIS A 304 15.36 -19.46 10.47
C HIS A 304 15.84 -18.85 9.13
N PHE A 305 17.02 -18.24 9.15
CA PHE A 305 17.70 -17.72 7.95
C PHE A 305 18.42 -18.87 7.22
N SER A 306 18.03 -19.16 5.97
CA SER A 306 18.56 -20.29 5.19
C SER A 306 19.52 -19.86 4.08
N ASP A 307 20.41 -20.76 3.66
CA ASP A 307 21.29 -20.52 2.50
C ASP A 307 20.49 -20.40 1.18
N GLU A 308 19.31 -21.02 1.08
CA GLU A 308 18.39 -20.88 -0.07
C GLU A 308 17.88 -19.43 -0.18
N MET A 309 17.36 -18.87 0.92
CA MET A 309 16.91 -17.47 0.99
C MET A 309 18.07 -16.52 0.65
N LYS A 310 19.27 -16.79 1.18
CA LYS A 310 20.48 -16.01 0.92
C LYS A 310 20.88 -16.02 -0.56
N MET A 311 20.80 -17.17 -1.24
CA MET A 311 21.06 -17.27 -2.68
C MET A 311 20.00 -16.53 -3.51
N ALA A 312 18.72 -16.63 -3.13
CA ALA A 312 17.64 -15.89 -3.79
C ALA A 312 17.82 -14.36 -3.66
N MET A 313 18.17 -13.86 -2.48
CA MET A 313 18.49 -12.44 -2.27
C MET A 313 19.70 -11.97 -3.11
N CYS A 314 20.76 -12.77 -3.18
CA CYS A 314 21.92 -12.47 -4.04
C CYS A 314 21.52 -12.36 -5.53
N ASN A 315 20.71 -13.28 -6.03
CA ASN A 315 20.26 -13.27 -7.43
C ASN A 315 19.39 -12.05 -7.74
N TRP A 316 18.41 -11.74 -6.87
CA TRP A 316 17.54 -10.57 -7.03
C TRP A 316 18.34 -9.26 -7.09
N LEU A 317 19.40 -9.13 -6.28
CA LEU A 317 20.29 -7.96 -6.26
C LEU A 317 21.18 -7.83 -7.51
N LEU A 318 21.52 -8.96 -8.16
CA LEU A 318 22.24 -8.97 -9.44
C LEU A 318 21.33 -8.60 -10.62
N GLU A 319 20.07 -9.00 -10.59
CA GLU A 319 19.07 -8.68 -11.61
C GLU A 319 18.50 -7.25 -11.48
N ASN A 320 18.50 -6.70 -10.26
CA ASN A 320 18.03 -5.36 -9.92
C ASN A 320 19.19 -4.44 -9.44
N PRO A 321 20.21 -4.17 -10.27
CA PRO A 321 21.37 -3.39 -9.87
C PRO A 321 20.99 -1.94 -9.55
N GLN A 322 21.52 -1.43 -8.44
CA GLN A 322 21.18 -0.12 -7.89
C GLN A 322 21.68 1.04 -8.77
N GLY A 323 20.93 2.14 -8.82
CA GLY A 323 21.30 3.33 -9.60
C GLY A 323 21.11 3.17 -11.12
N LYS A 324 20.26 2.22 -11.55
CA LYS A 324 19.84 2.03 -12.95
C LYS A 324 19.07 3.22 -13.53
N GLN A 325 18.63 4.15 -12.67
CA GLN A 325 18.02 5.44 -13.02
C GLN A 325 18.82 6.57 -12.34
N GLY A 326 18.72 7.78 -12.89
CA GLY A 326 19.61 8.90 -12.54
C GLY A 326 19.44 9.41 -11.12
N ARG A 327 20.42 10.20 -10.63
CA ARG A 327 20.33 10.88 -9.32
C ARG A 327 19.71 12.25 -9.46
N HIS A 328 18.47 12.42 -9.03
CA HIS A 328 17.91 13.74 -8.80
C HIS A 328 18.35 14.29 -7.42
N LYS A 329 18.60 15.59 -7.34
CA LYS A 329 18.97 16.29 -6.11
C LYS A 329 17.86 17.26 -5.73
N TYR A 330 17.20 16.98 -4.62
CA TYR A 330 16.25 17.86 -3.96
C TYR A 330 16.86 18.35 -2.64
N SER A 331 16.45 19.53 -2.21
CA SER A 331 16.81 20.14 -0.93
C SER A 331 15.55 20.52 -0.15
N LEU A 332 15.70 20.83 1.14
CA LEU A 332 14.60 21.33 1.96
C LEU A 332 14.10 22.72 1.46
N ALA A 333 15.00 23.54 0.93
CA ALA A 333 14.70 24.87 0.43
C ALA A 333 13.84 24.88 -0.86
N ASP A 334 13.76 23.76 -1.59
CA ASP A 334 12.87 23.62 -2.75
C ASP A 334 11.38 23.51 -2.34
N PHE A 335 11.11 23.39 -1.03
CA PHE A 335 9.78 23.25 -0.42
C PHE A 335 9.53 24.26 0.72
N ASP A 336 10.30 25.35 0.75
CA ASP A 336 10.32 26.36 1.85
C ASP A 336 10.59 25.79 3.27
N LEU A 337 11.16 24.59 3.36
CA LEU A 337 11.55 23.95 4.62
C LEU A 337 12.99 24.30 5.02
N ASN A 338 13.25 24.34 6.32
CA ASN A 338 14.61 24.40 6.87
C ASN A 338 14.89 23.22 7.83
N ARG A 339 16.17 22.93 8.06
CA ARG A 339 16.59 21.80 8.90
C ARG A 339 16.28 22.03 10.39
N GLU A 340 16.38 23.26 10.88
CA GLU A 340 16.23 23.58 12.30
C GLU A 340 14.80 23.32 12.80
N ASP A 341 13.80 23.67 11.99
CA ASP A 341 12.39 23.33 12.25
C ASP A 341 12.15 21.83 12.25
N ILE A 342 12.78 21.07 11.35
CA ILE A 342 12.68 19.60 11.30
C ILE A 342 13.36 18.95 12.51
N GLU A 343 14.57 19.38 12.85
CA GLU A 343 15.31 18.87 14.01
C GLU A 343 14.59 19.20 15.32
N THR A 344 13.93 20.36 15.40
CA THR A 344 13.10 20.78 16.55
C THR A 344 11.78 20.01 16.60
N ARG A 345 11.00 19.97 15.50
CA ARG A 345 9.66 19.36 15.44
C ARG A 345 9.65 17.86 15.71
N TYR A 346 10.76 17.19 15.40
CA TYR A 346 10.96 15.75 15.55
C TYR A 346 12.10 15.39 16.52
N ALA A 347 12.47 16.31 17.43
CA ALA A 347 13.58 16.13 18.38
C ALA A 347 13.50 14.81 19.17
N ASP A 348 12.31 14.40 19.62
CA ASP A 348 12.13 13.14 20.35
C ASP A 348 12.33 11.90 19.46
N TYR A 349 11.88 11.91 18.20
CA TYR A 349 12.14 10.82 17.24
C TYR A 349 13.65 10.70 16.97
N ASN A 350 14.31 11.82 16.71
CA ASN A 350 15.75 11.88 16.46
C ASN A 350 16.54 11.37 17.70
N LYS A 351 16.12 11.76 18.90
CA LYS A 351 16.69 11.34 20.18
C LYS A 351 16.51 9.83 20.45
N LEU A 352 15.34 9.28 20.14
CA LEU A 352 15.00 7.87 20.38
C LEU A 352 15.67 6.92 19.37
N PHE A 353 15.71 7.29 18.09
CA PHE A 353 16.05 6.35 17.01
C PHE A 353 17.34 6.67 16.23
N LEU A 354 17.86 7.91 16.29
CA LEU A 354 19.00 8.35 15.46
C LEU A 354 20.21 8.84 16.28
N SER A 355 20.04 9.10 17.59
CA SER A 355 21.05 9.75 18.45
C SER A 355 22.39 9.00 18.56
N SER A 356 22.37 7.66 18.49
CA SER A 356 23.57 6.80 18.45
C SER A 356 24.46 7.02 17.22
N THR A 357 23.92 7.59 16.14
CA THR A 357 24.65 7.84 14.89
C THR A 357 25.44 9.16 14.91
N TYR A 358 24.99 10.15 15.69
CA TYR A 358 25.57 11.50 15.65
C TYR A 358 26.92 11.61 16.38
N SER A 359 27.19 10.77 17.38
CA SER A 359 28.41 10.85 18.20
C SER A 359 29.71 10.55 17.45
N ASN A 360 29.67 9.72 16.38
CA ASN A 360 30.87 9.26 15.68
C ASN A 360 31.38 10.22 14.57
N ASN A 361 30.58 11.21 14.15
CA ASN A 361 30.93 12.09 13.03
C ASN A 361 31.67 13.38 13.44
N GLN A 362 31.77 13.69 14.74
CA GLN A 362 32.56 14.86 15.21
C GLN A 362 34.02 14.51 15.53
N SER A 363 34.33 13.24 15.82
CA SER A 363 35.68 12.77 16.18
C SER A 363 36.64 12.59 15.00
N SER A 364 36.19 12.79 13.76
CA SER A 364 36.95 12.53 12.53
C SER A 364 37.52 13.79 11.86
N SER A 365 37.35 14.96 12.50
CA SER A 365 37.62 16.28 11.91
C SER A 365 38.83 17.02 12.52
N THR A 366 39.68 16.31 13.28
CA THR A 366 40.91 16.87 13.89
C THR A 366 42.04 15.83 13.96
N ASN A 367 42.83 15.76 12.89
CA ASN A 367 44.28 15.48 12.87
C ASN A 367 44.84 15.78 11.47
#